data_AF-A0A3B8KXK3-F1
#
_entry.id   AF-A0A3B8KXK3-F1
#
_cell.length_a   1.000
_cell.length_b   1.000
_cell.length_c   1.000
_cell.angle_alpha   90.00
_cell.angle_beta   90.00
_cell.angle_gamma   90.00
#
_symmetry.space_group_name_H-M   'P 1'
#
loop_
_entity.id
_entity.type
_entity.pdbx_description
1 polymer ?
#
loop_
_entity_poly.entity_id
_entity_poly.type
_entity_poly.pdbx_seq_one_letter_code
_entity_poly.pdbx_strand_id
1 'polypeptide(L)'
;MLKIQGQIDRFCDGVPRRHFLQIGGLALGGLSMPAILRAEAQAKAEGRAVKAGGLGHKAVIMIYLSGGPSHQDMYDLKMEAPKEIRGSFKPIETSVPGVQICEH
;
A
#
# COMPACT_ATOMS: atom_id res chain seq x y z
N MET A 1 16.12 -8.98 -9.87
CA MET A 1 17.40 -8.64 -9.21
C MET A 1 17.14 -7.52 -8.20
N LEU A 2 17.41 -7.73 -6.92
CA LEU A 2 17.18 -6.72 -5.87
C LEU A 2 18.07 -5.50 -6.13
N LYS A 3 17.47 -4.32 -6.37
CA LYS A 3 18.20 -3.08 -6.67
C LYS A 3 17.90 -2.04 -5.59
N ILE A 4 18.89 -1.74 -4.76
CA ILE A 4 18.79 -0.71 -3.70
C ILE A 4 19.14 0.65 -4.31
N GLN A 5 18.16 1.53 -4.45
CA GLN A 5 18.33 2.88 -5.03
C GLN A 5 18.87 3.89 -3.99
N GLY A 6 19.58 4.92 -4.46
CA GLY A 6 20.09 6.05 -3.68
C GLY A 6 21.47 6.55 -4.15
N GLN A 7 21.96 7.66 -3.59
CA GLN A 7 23.22 8.29 -4.04
C GLN A 7 24.46 7.40 -3.84
N ILE A 8 25.35 7.36 -4.82
CA ILE A 8 26.52 6.48 -4.78
C ILE A 8 27.68 7.23 -4.10
N ASP A 9 27.84 7.05 -2.79
CA ASP A 9 29.05 7.47 -2.09
C ASP A 9 30.15 6.43 -2.33
N ARG A 10 31.26 6.86 -2.92
CA ARG A 10 32.43 6.01 -3.19
C ARG A 10 33.37 6.04 -1.99
N PHE A 11 33.73 4.87 -1.46
CA PHE A 11 34.79 4.72 -0.47
C PHE A 11 36.16 4.70 -1.18
N CYS A 12 37.24 4.87 -0.43
CA CYS A 12 38.61 4.93 -0.97
C CYS A 12 39.05 3.64 -1.70
N ASP A 13 38.30 2.54 -1.57
CA ASP A 13 38.47 1.26 -2.25
C ASP A 13 37.60 1.13 -3.52
N GLY A 14 36.80 2.14 -3.85
CA GLY A 14 35.91 2.16 -5.01
C GLY A 14 34.67 1.25 -4.90
N VAL A 15 34.48 0.57 -3.76
CA VAL A 15 33.36 -0.36 -3.57
C VAL A 15 32.17 0.39 -2.97
N PRO A 16 30.97 0.36 -3.58
CA PRO A 16 29.82 1.02 -2.99
C PRO A 16 29.28 0.22 -1.79
N ARG A 17 29.02 0.86 -0.65
CA ARG A 17 28.30 0.26 0.51
C ARG A 17 27.04 -0.51 0.10
N ARG A 18 26.33 -0.04 -0.94
CA ARG A 18 25.10 -0.66 -1.47
C ARG A 18 25.36 -2.05 -2.06
N HIS A 19 26.51 -2.29 -2.69
CA HIS A 19 26.85 -3.61 -3.23
C HIS A 19 27.12 -4.60 -2.10
N PHE A 20 27.81 -4.17 -1.04
CA PHE A 20 28.00 -4.99 0.16
C PHE A 20 26.66 -5.38 0.81
N LEU A 21 25.74 -4.42 0.97
CA LEU A 21 24.40 -4.70 1.52
C LEU A 21 23.56 -5.60 0.60
N GLN A 22 23.65 -5.44 -0.72
CA GLN A 22 22.94 -6.30 -1.67
C GLN A 22 23.46 -7.73 -1.62
N ILE A 23 24.78 -7.93 -1.68
CA ILE A 23 25.40 -9.26 -1.65
C ILE A 23 25.17 -9.91 -0.28
N GLY A 24 25.38 -9.17 0.82
CA GLY A 24 25.15 -9.65 2.19
C GLY A 24 23.68 -10.01 2.44
N GLY A 25 22.73 -9.18 1.98
CA GLY A 25 21.30 -9.46 2.08
C GLY A 25 20.87 -10.68 1.26
N LEU A 26 21.42 -10.85 0.05
CA LEU A 26 21.18 -12.03 -0.78
C LEU A 26 21.78 -13.30 -0.17
N ALA A 27 22.96 -13.22 0.45
CA ALA A 27 23.58 -14.34 1.15
C ALA A 27 22.76 -14.75 2.39
N LEU A 28 22.33 -13.79 3.21
CA LEU A 28 21.49 -14.06 4.38
C LEU A 28 20.13 -14.63 3.99
N GLY A 29 19.45 -14.05 3.01
CA GLY A 29 18.17 -14.55 2.51
C GLY A 29 18.31 -15.91 1.81
N GLY A 30 19.35 -16.10 0.99
CA GLY A 30 19.58 -17.33 0.24
C GLY A 30 19.97 -18.52 1.14
N LEU A 31 20.82 -18.30 2.15
CA LEU A 31 21.24 -19.36 3.07
C LEU A 31 20.15 -19.70 4.11
N SER A 32 19.30 -18.76 4.48
CA SER A 32 18.19 -19.00 5.40
C SER A 32 16.96 -19.63 4.72
N MET A 33 16.80 -19.47 3.39
CA MET A 33 15.63 -19.95 2.67
C MET A 33 15.34 -21.46 2.83
N PRO A 34 16.33 -22.38 2.72
CA PRO A 34 16.06 -23.81 2.92
C PRO A 34 15.61 -24.14 4.34
N ALA A 35 16.12 -23.42 5.35
CA ALA A 35 15.72 -23.59 6.74
C ALA A 35 14.29 -23.08 6.98
N ILE A 36 13.94 -21.93 6.39
CA ILE A 36 12.58 -21.38 6.43
C ILE A 36 11.60 -22.35 5.77
N LEU A 37 11.89 -22.85 4.56
CA LEU A 37 11.01 -23.79 3.85
C LEU A 37 10.83 -25.11 4.61
N ARG A 38 11.87 -25.61 5.29
CA ARG A 38 11.75 -26.79 6.17
C ARG A 38 10.87 -26.50 7.38
N ALA A 39 11.02 -25.34 8.01
CA ALA A 39 10.18 -24.93 9.14
C ALA A 39 8.70 -24.79 8.73
N GLU A 40 8.43 -24.23 7.54
CA GLU A 40 7.07 -24.17 6.98
C GLU A 40 6.49 -25.56 6.71
N ALA A 41 7.27 -26.46 6.11
CA ALA A 41 6.84 -27.82 5.82
C ALA A 41 6.54 -28.61 7.11
N GLN A 42 7.38 -28.46 8.14
CA GLN A 42 7.18 -29.09 9.44
C GLN A 42 5.94 -28.54 10.15
N ALA A 43 5.77 -27.21 10.18
CA ALA A 43 4.58 -26.61 10.79
C ALA A 43 3.29 -27.03 10.06
N LYS A 44 3.32 -27.18 8.72
CA LYS A 44 2.20 -27.74 7.95
C LYS A 44 1.91 -29.20 8.32
N ALA A 45 2.94 -30.03 8.51
CA ALA A 45 2.80 -31.42 8.93
C ALA A 45 2.22 -31.55 10.36
N GLU A 46 2.57 -30.61 11.24
CA GLU A 46 2.04 -30.52 12.62
C GLU A 46 0.63 -29.92 12.70
N GLY A 47 -0.01 -29.64 11.56
CA GLY A 47 -1.34 -29.01 11.50
C GLY A 47 -1.36 -27.57 12.02
N ARG A 48 -0.19 -26.95 12.22
CA ARG A 48 -0.07 -25.54 12.60
C ARG A 48 -0.28 -24.71 11.34
N ALA A 49 -1.29 -23.85 11.35
CA ALA A 49 -1.52 -22.90 10.27
C ALA A 49 -0.33 -21.93 10.20
N VAL A 50 0.64 -22.24 9.33
CA VAL A 50 1.64 -21.27 8.91
C VAL A 50 0.88 -20.19 8.17
N LYS A 51 0.73 -19.02 8.78
CA LYS A 51 0.37 -17.81 8.04
C LYS A 51 1.54 -17.53 7.11
N ALA A 52 1.52 -18.16 5.93
CA ALA A 52 2.44 -17.83 4.85
C ALA A 52 2.44 -16.32 4.71
N GLY A 53 3.61 -15.69 4.58
CA GLY A 53 3.84 -14.25 4.69
C GLY A 53 3.12 -13.33 3.69
N GLY A 54 1.98 -13.72 3.14
CA GLY A 54 0.97 -12.83 2.60
C GLY A 54 -0.02 -12.41 3.67
N LEU A 55 -0.56 -11.19 3.54
CA LEU A 55 -1.87 -10.83 4.10
C LEU A 55 -2.78 -12.04 3.81
N GLY A 56 -3.47 -12.61 4.80
CA GLY A 56 -4.20 -13.88 4.63
C GLY A 56 -5.27 -13.86 3.52
N HIS A 57 -6.28 -14.71 3.58
CA HIS A 57 -7.38 -14.76 2.58
C HIS A 57 -8.14 -13.42 2.36
N LYS A 58 -7.75 -12.35 3.06
CA LYS A 58 -8.17 -10.97 2.86
C LYS A 58 -6.93 -10.10 2.63
N ALA A 59 -6.61 -9.85 1.37
CA ALA A 59 -5.70 -8.77 0.97
C ALA A 59 -6.55 -7.63 0.37
N VAL A 60 -6.50 -6.44 0.97
CA VAL A 60 -7.19 -5.24 0.47
C VAL A 60 -6.13 -4.30 -0.08
N ILE A 61 -6.25 -3.90 -1.35
CA ILE A 61 -5.45 -2.82 -1.92
C ILE A 61 -6.21 -1.52 -1.68
N MET A 62 -5.79 -0.75 -0.67
CA MET A 62 -6.32 0.59 -0.41
C MET A 62 -5.57 1.60 -1.28
N ILE A 63 -6.23 2.12 -2.31
CA ILE A 63 -5.70 3.20 -3.13
C ILE A 63 -6.12 4.53 -2.48
N TYR A 64 -5.22 5.13 -1.71
CA TYR A 64 -5.43 6.44 -1.09
C TYR A 64 -4.94 7.55 -2.03
N LEU A 65 -5.86 8.20 -2.73
CA LEU A 65 -5.57 9.35 -3.59
C LEU A 65 -5.67 10.63 -2.77
N SER A 66 -4.59 10.99 -2.08
CA SER A 66 -4.51 12.25 -1.33
C SER A 66 -4.53 13.44 -2.29
N GLY A 67 -5.56 14.28 -2.20
CA GLY A 67 -5.61 15.57 -2.90
C GLY A 67 -6.88 15.82 -3.72
N GLY A 68 -7.71 14.80 -3.96
CA GLY A 68 -9.03 15.00 -4.56
C GLY A 68 -10.07 15.41 -3.51
N PRO A 69 -11.03 16.30 -3.85
CA PRO A 69 -12.21 16.50 -3.02
C PRO A 69 -12.97 15.18 -2.91
N SER A 70 -13.59 14.94 -1.76
CA SER A 70 -14.34 13.71 -1.53
C SER A 70 -15.59 13.69 -2.41
N HIS A 71 -16.14 12.51 -2.74
CA HIS A 71 -17.36 12.44 -3.56
C HIS A 71 -18.54 13.22 -2.94
N GLN A 72 -18.59 13.26 -1.60
CA GLN A 72 -19.57 14.04 -0.84
C GLN A 72 -19.39 15.56 -0.94
N ASP A 73 -18.23 16.02 -1.42
CA ASP A 73 -17.94 17.44 -1.67
C ASP A 73 -18.01 17.79 -3.17
N MET A 74 -18.36 16.83 -4.04
CA MET A 74 -18.38 17.03 -5.50
C MET A 74 -19.76 16.85 -6.11
N TYR A 75 -20.27 15.63 -6.15
CA TYR A 75 -21.48 15.28 -6.92
C TYR A 75 -22.49 14.45 -6.12
N ASP A 76 -22.15 14.05 -4.89
CA ASP A 76 -23.05 13.30 -4.00
C ASP A 76 -23.07 13.95 -2.60
N LEU A 77 -23.56 15.20 -2.52
CA LEU A 77 -23.58 16.04 -1.31
C LEU A 77 -24.34 15.45 -0.12
N LYS A 78 -25.06 14.34 -0.31
CA LYS A 78 -25.89 13.66 0.70
C LYS A 78 -26.74 14.64 1.52
N MET A 79 -27.51 15.49 0.83
CA MET A 79 -28.28 16.54 1.50
C MET A 79 -29.29 16.02 2.53
N GLU A 80 -29.75 14.78 2.38
CA GLU A 80 -30.63 14.09 3.32
C GLU A 80 -29.93 13.55 4.58
N ALA A 81 -28.59 13.53 4.61
CA ALA A 81 -27.84 13.07 5.77
C ALA A 81 -27.79 14.16 6.87
N PRO A 82 -27.60 13.76 8.14
CA PRO A 82 -27.34 14.70 9.24
C PRO A 82 -26.19 15.66 8.94
N LYS A 83 -26.23 16.86 9.55
CA LYS A 83 -25.26 17.94 9.32
C LYS A 83 -23.82 17.53 9.67
N GLU A 84 -23.66 16.56 10.55
CA GLU A 84 -22.38 16.00 10.98
C GLU A 84 -21.77 15.05 9.95
N ILE A 85 -22.58 14.55 9.01
CA ILE A 85 -22.19 13.56 8.00
C ILE A 85 -22.06 14.20 6.61
N ARG A 86 -23.00 15.08 6.24
CA ARG A 86 -22.93 15.79 4.95
C ARG A 86 -21.87 16.88 4.99
N GLY A 87 -21.26 17.16 3.83
CA GLY A 87 -20.30 18.26 3.67
C GLY A 87 -20.92 19.63 3.97
N SER A 88 -20.07 20.64 4.16
CA SER A 88 -20.51 22.02 4.40
C SER A 88 -21.09 22.71 3.16
N PHE A 89 -20.88 22.14 1.99
CA PHE A 89 -21.22 22.72 0.70
C PHE A 89 -22.70 22.56 0.34
N LYS A 90 -23.18 23.42 -0.55
CA LYS A 90 -24.56 23.40 -1.04
C LYS A 90 -24.65 22.93 -2.49
N PRO A 91 -25.76 22.29 -2.89
CA PRO A 91 -26.00 21.95 -4.28
C PRO A 91 -26.28 23.19 -5.12
N ILE A 92 -25.74 23.20 -6.34
CA ILE A 92 -26.06 24.15 -7.41
C ILE A 92 -26.64 23.40 -8.61
N GLU A 93 -27.55 24.06 -9.33
CA GLU A 93 -28.13 23.53 -10.56
C GLU A 93 -27.09 23.48 -11.69
N THR A 94 -27.14 22.42 -12.48
CA THR A 94 -26.36 22.32 -13.72
C THR A 94 -27.21 22.69 -14.94
N SER A 95 -26.59 22.72 -16.12
CA SER A 95 -27.31 22.88 -17.39
C SER A 95 -28.22 21.70 -17.74
N VAL A 96 -28.09 20.56 -17.04
CA VAL A 96 -28.94 19.39 -17.21
C VAL A 96 -30.04 19.41 -16.14
N PRO A 97 -31.33 19.47 -16.53
CA PRO A 97 -32.43 19.49 -15.57
C PRO A 97 -32.39 18.30 -14.60
N GLY A 98 -32.50 18.59 -13.29
CA GLY A 98 -32.52 17.57 -12.24
C GLY A 98 -31.14 17.04 -11.82
N VAL A 99 -30.06 17.60 -12.36
CA VAL A 99 -28.69 17.28 -11.92
C VAL A 99 -28.11 18.45 -11.14
N GLN A 100 -27.73 18.16 -9.90
CA GLN A 100 -27.10 19.12 -8.98
C GLN A 100 -25.68 18.66 -8.62
N ILE A 101 -24.75 19.61 -8.49
CA ILE A 101 -23.37 19.38 -8.06
C ILE A 101 -22.96 20.38 -6.97
N CYS A 102 -21.76 20.25 -6.41
CA CYS A 102 -21.19 21.20 -5.45
C CYS A 102 -20.94 22.57 -6.09
N GLU A 103 -20.96 23.62 -5.27
CA GLU A 103 -20.69 25.01 -5.66
C GLU A 103 -19.22 25.32 -6.00
N HIS A 104 -18.31 24.34 -5.93
CA HIS A 104 -16.87 24.46 -6.17
C HIS A 104 -16.32 23.42 -7.15
#